data_AF-A0A9R1QBL4-F1
#
_entry.id   AF-A0A9R1QBL4-F1
#
_cell.length_a   1.000
_cell.length_b   1.000
_cell.length_c   1.000
_cell.angle_alpha   90.00
_cell.angle_beta   90.00
_cell.angle_gamma   90.00
#
_symmetry.space_group_name_H-M   'P 1'
#
loop_
_entity.id
_entity.type
_entity.pdbx_description
1 polymer ?
#
loop_
_entity_poly.entity_id
_entity_poly.type
_entity_poly.pdbx_seq_one_letter_code
_entity_poly.pdbx_strand_id
1 'polypeptide(L)'
;MGEKKHDDPSVVTAWHHDILTSVLGSKDESLKSMVYSYKHGFSGFAAMLTKTQARTLANFPEVISVKPNTYHMAHTTRSWDFLGLGHNKSPQQTDLLRKANYGEDIIVGVIDSGIWPESQSFDDNRYGPVPARWKGICQTGTAFNASSCNRKIIGARWYSEGIDAMHLKGEYMSPRDFNGHGTHVASTIAGGEVQGVSYGGLATGMARGGAPRARLAIYKVLWGPNTAASDADILAAIDDAIQDGVDVLSLSLGRGAGHEFPGTLHAVLRGISVVFSAGNDGPAPQTVTNVMPWVTTVAASTMDRAFPTLISLGNKEKLVVHKLDCY
;
A
#
# COMPACT_ATOMS: atom_id res chain seq x y z
N MET A 1 19.16 7.20 9.34
CA MET A 1 19.49 7.98 8.13
C MET A 1 20.23 9.24 8.56
N GLY A 2 20.76 10.04 7.61
CA GLY A 2 21.54 11.23 7.95
C GLY A 2 20.67 12.32 8.56
N GLU A 3 21.11 12.87 9.71
CA GLU A 3 20.48 14.03 10.32
C GLU A 3 20.69 15.28 9.44
N LYS A 4 19.69 16.16 9.41
CA LYS A 4 19.64 17.29 8.48
C LYS A 4 20.60 18.39 8.96
N LYS A 5 21.74 18.59 8.27
CA LYS A 5 22.75 19.61 8.62
C LYS A 5 22.39 21.06 8.24
N HIS A 6 21.44 21.25 7.33
CA HIS A 6 21.02 22.55 6.83
C HIS A 6 19.51 22.59 6.65
N ASP A 7 18.85 23.65 7.10
CA ASP A 7 17.38 23.70 6.99
C ASP A 7 16.85 24.01 5.59
N ASP A 8 17.65 24.67 4.75
CA ASP A 8 17.32 24.99 3.37
C ASP A 8 17.34 23.74 2.47
N PRO A 9 16.20 23.34 1.87
CA PRO A 9 16.13 22.20 0.96
C PRO A 9 17.06 22.31 -0.25
N SER A 10 17.34 23.51 -0.74
CA SER A 10 18.20 23.74 -1.92
C SER A 10 19.67 23.43 -1.61
N VAL A 11 20.14 23.81 -0.42
CA VAL A 11 21.50 23.53 0.08
C VAL A 11 21.68 22.02 0.30
N VAL A 12 20.69 21.35 0.89
CA VAL A 12 20.70 19.88 1.07
C VAL A 12 20.76 19.17 -0.29
N THR A 13 19.98 19.62 -1.28
CA THR A 13 20.03 19.04 -2.63
C THR A 13 21.35 19.27 -3.34
N ALA A 14 21.94 20.46 -3.24
CA ALA A 14 23.27 20.74 -3.79
C ALA A 14 24.33 19.79 -3.19
N TRP A 15 24.33 19.61 -1.87
CA TRP A 15 25.27 18.75 -1.17
C TRP A 15 25.17 17.27 -1.57
N HIS A 16 23.95 16.76 -1.79
CA HIS A 16 23.78 15.41 -2.36
C HIS A 16 24.37 15.29 -3.77
N HIS A 17 24.19 16.31 -4.62
CA HIS A 17 24.80 16.31 -5.95
C HIS A 17 26.33 16.36 -5.90
N ASP A 18 26.93 17.04 -4.93
CA ASP A 18 28.39 17.09 -4.77
C ASP A 18 28.96 15.73 -4.33
N ILE A 19 28.33 15.05 -3.34
CA ILE A 19 28.69 13.69 -2.95
C ILE A 19 28.56 12.72 -4.14
N LEU A 20 27.44 12.76 -4.87
CA LEU A 20 27.23 11.89 -6.02
C LEU A 20 28.20 12.21 -7.18
N THR A 21 28.54 13.48 -7.40
CA THR A 21 29.57 13.91 -8.37
C THR A 21 30.94 13.32 -8.03
N SER A 22 31.30 13.23 -6.74
CA SER A 22 32.59 12.65 -6.33
C SER A 22 32.72 11.15 -6.65
N VAL A 23 31.60 10.42 -6.75
CA VAL A 23 31.56 8.99 -7.08
C VAL A 23 31.41 8.75 -8.59
N LEU A 24 30.75 9.65 -9.31
CA LEU A 24 30.51 9.55 -10.76
C LEU A 24 31.53 10.30 -11.62
N GLY A 25 32.35 11.18 -11.04
CA GLY A 25 33.36 11.97 -11.74
C GLY A 25 32.82 13.13 -12.60
N SER A 26 31.50 13.31 -12.67
CA SER A 26 30.85 14.36 -13.47
C SER A 26 29.56 14.87 -12.81
N LYS A 27 29.36 16.19 -12.88
CA LYS A 27 28.16 16.85 -12.36
C LYS A 27 26.92 16.56 -13.22
N ASP A 28 27.11 16.38 -14.53
CA ASP A 28 26.04 15.98 -15.45
C ASP A 28 25.58 14.54 -15.21
N GLU A 29 26.52 13.63 -14.91
CA GLU A 29 26.17 12.25 -14.53
C GLU A 29 25.53 12.21 -13.13
N SER A 30 25.97 13.05 -12.19
CA SER A 30 25.26 13.27 -10.91
C SER A 30 23.81 13.71 -11.12
N LEU A 31 23.55 14.67 -12.01
CA LEU A 31 22.19 15.13 -12.32
C LEU A 31 21.33 14.03 -12.98
N LYS A 32 21.90 13.18 -13.85
CA LYS A 32 21.18 12.08 -14.52
C LYS A 32 20.95 10.87 -13.63
N SER A 33 21.93 10.52 -12.79
CA SER A 33 21.87 9.32 -11.95
C SER A 33 21.09 9.54 -10.66
N MET A 34 20.98 10.80 -10.18
CA MET A 34 20.15 11.16 -9.03
C MET A 34 18.67 10.92 -9.35
N VAL A 35 18.06 9.94 -8.70
CA VAL A 35 16.62 9.69 -8.78
C VAL A 35 15.89 10.57 -7.75
N TYR A 36 16.38 10.64 -6.50
CA TYR A 36 15.80 11.46 -5.44
C TYR A 36 16.82 12.19 -4.60
N SER A 37 16.44 13.40 -4.16
CA SER A 37 17.13 14.16 -3.13
C SER A 37 16.18 14.37 -1.94
N TYR A 38 16.31 13.53 -0.90
CA TYR A 38 15.47 13.57 0.31
C TYR A 38 15.93 14.69 1.23
N LYS A 39 15.07 15.68 1.50
CA LYS A 39 15.50 16.97 2.07
C LYS A 39 14.55 17.61 3.11
N HIS A 40 13.40 16.99 3.37
CA HIS A 40 12.37 17.54 4.27
C HIS A 40 12.36 16.82 5.64
N GLY A 41 12.30 15.48 5.66
CA GLY A 41 12.31 14.69 6.90
C GLY A 41 13.68 14.10 7.32
N PHE A 42 14.63 13.98 6.39
CA PHE A 42 16.00 13.47 6.61
C PHE A 42 16.89 13.87 5.42
N SER A 43 18.21 13.68 5.54
CA SER A 43 19.18 13.87 4.44
C SER A 43 19.60 12.51 3.85
N GLY A 44 19.50 12.40 2.52
CA GLY A 44 19.96 11.26 1.74
C GLY A 44 19.49 11.36 0.28
N PHE A 45 19.88 10.39 -0.54
CA PHE A 45 19.46 10.31 -1.93
C PHE A 45 19.32 8.88 -2.44
N ALA A 46 18.53 8.70 -3.50
CA ALA A 46 18.52 7.49 -4.31
C ALA A 46 19.18 7.79 -5.66
N ALA A 47 20.07 6.90 -6.12
CA ALA A 47 20.75 7.06 -7.39
C ALA A 47 20.87 5.73 -8.15
N MET A 48 20.79 5.81 -9.48
CA MET A 48 21.07 4.69 -10.38
C MET A 48 22.58 4.46 -10.42
N LEU A 49 23.06 3.43 -9.71
CA LEU A 49 24.47 3.13 -9.52
C LEU A 49 24.78 1.69 -9.90
N THR A 50 25.93 1.48 -10.54
CA THR A 50 26.51 0.14 -10.64
C THR A 50 26.86 -0.39 -9.24
N LYS A 51 26.96 -1.72 -9.08
CA LYS A 51 27.39 -2.35 -7.81
C LYS A 51 28.73 -1.81 -7.31
N THR A 52 29.62 -1.38 -8.20
CA THR A 52 30.92 -0.79 -7.85
C THR A 52 30.75 0.63 -7.31
N GLN A 53 30.04 1.51 -8.01
CA GLN A 53 29.77 2.87 -7.54
C GLN A 53 28.98 2.89 -6.22
N ALA A 54 28.00 1.99 -6.06
CA ALA A 54 27.25 1.82 -4.82
C ALA A 54 28.15 1.43 -3.62
N ARG A 55 29.18 0.61 -3.85
CA ARG A 55 30.20 0.27 -2.83
C ARG A 55 31.13 1.45 -2.53
N THR A 56 31.58 2.17 -3.55
CA THR A 56 32.39 3.38 -3.36
C THR A 56 31.65 4.41 -2.52
N LEU A 57 30.37 4.65 -2.84
CA LEU A 57 29.51 5.58 -2.10
C LEU A 57 29.28 5.12 -0.65
N ALA A 58 29.08 3.82 -0.42
CA ALA A 58 28.90 3.27 0.93
C ALA A 58 30.13 3.41 1.86
N ASN A 59 31.29 3.77 1.32
CA ASN A 59 32.52 4.01 2.10
C ASN A 59 32.72 5.49 2.50
N PHE A 60 31.86 6.41 2.07
CA PHE A 60 31.97 7.82 2.45
C PHE A 60 31.57 8.03 3.93
N PRO A 61 32.32 8.80 4.74
CA PRO A 61 31.97 9.09 6.14
C PRO A 61 30.56 9.70 6.31
N GLU A 62 30.07 10.39 5.29
CA GLU A 62 28.76 11.02 5.23
C GLU A 62 27.61 10.05 4.89
N VAL A 63 27.90 8.84 4.42
CA VAL A 63 26.92 7.88 3.89
C VAL A 63 26.70 6.73 4.86
N ILE A 64 25.48 6.64 5.41
CA ILE A 64 25.16 5.68 6.47
C ILE A 64 24.82 4.28 5.93
N SER A 65 24.22 4.15 4.73
CA SER A 65 23.83 2.84 4.15
C SER A 65 23.39 2.92 2.68
N VAL A 66 23.51 1.82 1.93
CA VAL A 66 23.05 1.69 0.51
C VAL A 66 22.35 0.32 0.30
N LYS A 67 21.20 0.23 -0.41
CA LYS A 67 20.34 -1.00 -0.52
C LYS A 67 19.57 -1.21 -1.88
N PRO A 68 19.24 -2.46 -2.32
CA PRO A 68 18.44 -2.84 -3.53
C PRO A 68 16.88 -3.06 -3.32
N ASN A 69 16.07 -3.58 -4.29
CA ASN A 69 14.57 -3.43 -4.43
C ASN A 69 13.68 -4.69 -4.86
N THR A 70 12.37 -4.89 -4.46
CA THR A 70 11.45 -6.13 -4.58
C THR A 70 9.84 -5.99 -4.43
N TYR A 71 8.93 -7.06 -4.40
CA TYR A 71 7.39 -7.10 -4.70
C TYR A 71 6.37 -8.18 -4.04
N HIS A 72 4.96 -8.07 -3.98
CA HIS A 72 3.89 -8.97 -3.27
C HIS A 72 2.33 -9.16 -3.81
N MET A 73 1.31 -9.85 -3.12
CA MET A 73 -0.19 -10.15 -3.48
C MET A 73 -1.30 -10.45 -2.32
N ALA A 74 -2.69 -10.54 -2.54
CA ALA A 74 -3.83 -10.62 -1.48
C ALA A 74 -5.27 -11.37 -1.73
N HIS A 75 -6.21 -11.54 -0.73
CA HIS A 75 -7.57 -12.29 -0.76
C HIS A 75 -8.77 -11.91 0.23
N THR A 76 -10.10 -12.00 -0.13
CA THR A 76 -11.31 -11.96 0.81
C THR A 76 -12.67 -12.59 0.35
N THR A 77 -13.42 -13.25 1.27
CA THR A 77 -14.93 -13.46 1.25
C THR A 77 -15.47 -14.19 2.50
N ARG A 78 -14.66 -15.05 3.16
CA ARG A 78 -15.03 -15.81 4.39
C ARG A 78 -14.43 -15.23 5.68
N SER A 79 -13.38 -14.42 5.54
CA SER A 79 -12.53 -13.89 6.61
C SER A 79 -13.31 -13.30 7.78
N TRP A 80 -14.29 -12.44 7.53
CA TRP A 80 -15.01 -11.73 8.60
C TRP A 80 -15.94 -12.63 9.43
N ASP A 81 -16.56 -13.65 8.82
CA ASP A 81 -17.39 -14.63 9.57
C ASP A 81 -16.53 -15.58 10.41
N PHE A 82 -15.35 -15.95 9.88
CA PHE A 82 -14.31 -16.72 10.58
C PHE A 82 -13.80 -15.96 11.81
N LEU A 83 -13.52 -14.66 11.68
CA LEU A 83 -13.16 -13.74 12.77
C LEU A 83 -14.32 -13.44 13.75
N GLY A 84 -15.50 -14.03 13.56
CA GLY A 84 -16.65 -13.84 14.45
C GLY A 84 -17.51 -12.60 14.16
N LEU A 85 -17.07 -11.72 13.24
CA LEU A 85 -17.75 -10.50 12.83
C LEU A 85 -18.84 -10.76 11.77
N GLY A 86 -19.60 -11.85 11.96
CA GLY A 86 -20.66 -12.31 11.07
C GLY A 86 -22.02 -11.69 11.36
N HIS A 87 -22.74 -11.21 10.34
CA HIS A 87 -24.11 -10.69 10.51
C HIS A 87 -25.09 -11.72 11.11
N ASN A 88 -24.83 -13.02 10.92
CA ASN A 88 -25.70 -14.11 11.35
C ASN A 88 -25.29 -14.76 12.69
N LYS A 89 -24.42 -14.13 13.50
CA LYS A 89 -24.10 -14.61 14.85
C LYS A 89 -24.96 -13.94 15.93
N SER A 90 -25.11 -14.63 17.05
CA SER A 90 -25.98 -14.24 18.18
C SER A 90 -25.73 -12.78 18.65
N PRO A 91 -26.72 -12.09 19.24
CA PRO A 91 -26.63 -10.66 19.59
C PRO A 91 -25.54 -10.28 20.62
N GLN A 92 -24.77 -11.26 21.11
CA GLN A 92 -23.63 -11.07 22.00
C GLN A 92 -22.28 -10.97 21.26
N GLN A 93 -22.20 -11.34 19.97
CA GLN A 93 -20.95 -11.34 19.18
C GLN A 93 -20.85 -10.20 18.15
N THR A 94 -21.96 -9.55 17.78
CA THR A 94 -21.99 -8.45 16.79
C THR A 94 -21.72 -7.06 17.39
N ASP A 95 -21.32 -7.00 18.67
CA ASP A 95 -21.29 -5.76 19.43
C ASP A 95 -20.19 -4.78 18.99
N LEU A 96 -19.02 -5.26 18.53
CA LEU A 96 -17.91 -4.40 18.10
C LEU A 96 -18.27 -3.53 16.89
N LEU A 97 -18.74 -4.15 15.79
CA LEU A 97 -19.11 -3.41 14.58
C LEU A 97 -20.25 -2.43 14.85
N ARG A 98 -21.24 -2.82 15.66
CA ARG A 98 -22.34 -1.93 16.04
C ARG A 98 -21.86 -0.77 16.92
N LYS A 99 -20.99 -1.01 17.90
CA LYS A 99 -20.38 0.04 18.77
C LYS A 99 -19.51 1.00 17.99
N ALA A 100 -18.73 0.50 17.03
CA ALA A 100 -17.91 1.31 16.13
C ALA A 100 -18.71 1.91 14.95
N ASN A 101 -20.05 1.78 14.95
CA ASN A 101 -20.94 2.19 13.86
C ASN A 101 -20.44 1.77 12.45
N TYR A 102 -19.91 0.55 12.34
CA TYR A 102 -19.31 -0.03 11.13
C TYR A 102 -18.16 0.78 10.51
N GLY A 103 -17.54 1.68 11.30
CA GLY A 103 -16.49 2.61 10.88
C GLY A 103 -17.00 3.90 10.26
N GLU A 104 -18.27 4.26 10.42
CA GLU A 104 -18.84 5.49 9.84
C GLU A 104 -18.02 6.74 10.23
N ASP A 105 -17.72 7.56 9.22
CA ASP A 105 -16.87 8.77 9.27
C ASP A 105 -15.42 8.60 9.74
N ILE A 106 -14.95 7.35 9.93
CA ILE A 106 -13.52 7.01 9.91
C ILE A 106 -13.01 7.03 8.48
N ILE A 107 -11.83 7.61 8.27
CA ILE A 107 -11.16 7.76 6.99
C ILE A 107 -9.91 6.88 6.99
N VAL A 108 -9.90 5.83 6.17
CA VAL A 108 -8.73 4.95 6.02
C VAL A 108 -7.97 5.35 4.75
N GLY A 109 -6.71 5.78 4.94
CA GLY A 109 -5.75 5.97 3.87
C GLY A 109 -5.17 4.63 3.43
N VAL A 110 -5.26 4.32 2.14
CA VAL A 110 -4.73 3.09 1.52
C VAL A 110 -3.60 3.47 0.57
N ILE A 111 -2.37 3.13 0.94
CA ILE A 111 -1.15 3.39 0.16
C ILE A 111 -0.79 2.10 -0.59
N ASP A 112 -1.11 2.05 -1.88
CA ASP A 112 -1.16 0.79 -2.66
C ASP A 112 -1.08 1.03 -4.19
N SER A 113 -1.62 0.14 -5.04
CA SER A 113 -1.64 0.27 -6.52
C SER A 113 -2.78 1.11 -7.09
N GLY A 114 -3.55 1.79 -6.24
CA GLY A 114 -4.69 2.62 -6.61
C GLY A 114 -6.04 1.97 -6.31
N ILE A 115 -7.08 2.38 -7.03
CA ILE A 115 -8.44 1.80 -6.90
C ILE A 115 -9.16 1.67 -8.24
N TRP A 116 -10.03 0.66 -8.37
CA TRP A 116 -11.03 0.57 -9.44
C TRP A 116 -12.38 1.12 -8.94
N PRO A 117 -12.70 2.42 -9.16
CA PRO A 117 -13.81 3.09 -8.48
C PRO A 117 -15.19 2.56 -8.90
N GLU A 118 -15.33 1.95 -10.08
CA GLU A 118 -16.60 1.37 -10.56
C GLU A 118 -16.97 0.03 -9.89
N SER A 119 -16.14 -0.50 -8.99
CA SER A 119 -16.46 -1.71 -8.24
C SER A 119 -17.67 -1.47 -7.32
N GLN A 120 -18.63 -2.40 -7.31
CA GLN A 120 -19.79 -2.37 -6.40
C GLN A 120 -19.38 -2.34 -4.92
N SER A 121 -18.15 -2.73 -4.58
CA SER A 121 -17.59 -2.59 -3.22
C SER A 121 -17.43 -1.13 -2.78
N PHE A 122 -17.47 -0.16 -3.70
CA PHE A 122 -17.24 1.25 -3.44
C PHE A 122 -18.45 2.15 -3.77
N ASP A 123 -19.64 1.54 -3.85
CA ASP A 123 -20.91 2.26 -3.93
C ASP A 123 -21.15 3.17 -2.72
N ASP A 124 -21.81 4.31 -2.94
CA ASP A 124 -21.99 5.36 -1.94
C ASP A 124 -23.45 5.61 -1.51
N ASN A 125 -24.42 4.79 -1.97
CA ASN A 125 -25.86 5.02 -1.77
C ASN A 125 -26.29 5.15 -0.30
N ARG A 126 -25.51 4.62 0.65
CA ARG A 126 -25.80 4.67 2.10
C ARG A 126 -24.96 5.68 2.89
N TYR A 127 -24.27 6.60 2.21
CA TYR A 127 -23.34 7.55 2.84
C TYR A 127 -23.91 8.96 2.97
N GLY A 128 -23.76 9.54 4.15
CA GLY A 128 -23.90 10.98 4.37
C GLY A 128 -22.79 11.81 3.68
N PRO A 129 -22.82 13.15 3.81
CA PRO A 129 -21.82 14.03 3.22
C PRO A 129 -20.39 13.66 3.68
N VAL A 130 -19.38 14.06 2.90
CA VAL A 130 -17.97 13.86 3.28
C VAL A 130 -17.67 14.65 4.56
N PRO A 131 -16.96 14.08 5.56
CA PRO A 131 -16.66 14.78 6.81
C PRO A 131 -15.93 16.11 6.56
N ALA A 132 -16.42 17.21 7.13
CA ALA A 132 -15.88 18.57 6.90
C ALA A 132 -14.42 18.78 7.34
N ARG A 133 -13.83 17.83 8.08
CA ARG A 133 -12.41 17.80 8.45
C ARG A 133 -11.49 17.32 7.33
N TRP A 134 -12.04 16.66 6.30
CA TRP A 134 -11.29 16.08 5.18
C TRP A 134 -10.72 17.18 4.29
N LYS A 135 -9.43 17.08 3.95
CA LYS A 135 -8.71 18.07 3.13
C LYS A 135 -8.13 17.52 1.84
N GLY A 136 -8.23 16.21 1.62
CA GLY A 136 -7.72 15.55 0.42
C GLY A 136 -8.52 15.86 -0.84
N ILE A 137 -7.89 15.59 -1.97
CA ILE A 137 -8.40 15.92 -3.31
C ILE A 137 -8.80 14.66 -4.07
N CYS A 138 -9.56 14.84 -5.15
CA CYS A 138 -9.71 13.83 -6.20
C CYS A 138 -8.81 14.19 -7.38
N GLN A 139 -7.57 13.71 -7.39
CA GLN A 139 -6.60 13.96 -8.44
C GLN A 139 -7.03 13.23 -9.72
N THR A 140 -7.18 13.98 -10.81
CA THR A 140 -7.57 13.42 -12.12
C THR A 140 -6.36 12.83 -12.85
N GLY A 141 -6.62 12.07 -13.92
CA GLY A 141 -5.61 11.54 -14.81
C GLY A 141 -6.20 10.58 -15.85
N THR A 142 -5.36 9.72 -16.43
CA THR A 142 -5.79 8.71 -17.41
C THR A 142 -6.93 7.84 -16.86
N ALA A 143 -8.09 7.87 -17.52
CA ALA A 143 -9.30 7.13 -17.16
C ALA A 143 -9.82 7.37 -15.72
N PHE A 144 -9.47 8.49 -15.06
CA PHE A 144 -9.93 8.83 -13.71
C PHE A 144 -10.26 10.31 -13.65
N ASN A 145 -11.51 10.66 -13.34
CA ASN A 145 -12.01 12.02 -13.39
C ASN A 145 -12.55 12.46 -12.01
N ALA A 146 -13.02 13.71 -11.89
CA ALA A 146 -13.51 14.23 -10.62
C ALA A 146 -14.71 13.44 -10.04
N SER A 147 -15.49 12.76 -10.89
CA SER A 147 -16.60 11.87 -10.48
C SER A 147 -16.17 10.43 -10.16
N SER A 148 -14.88 10.09 -10.30
CA SER A 148 -14.32 8.81 -9.83
C SER A 148 -14.18 8.76 -8.31
N CYS A 149 -14.20 9.92 -7.63
CA CYS A 149 -14.40 10.01 -6.18
C CYS A 149 -15.88 10.28 -5.89
N ASN A 150 -16.37 9.74 -4.78
CA ASN A 150 -17.77 9.80 -4.35
C ASN A 150 -17.83 9.90 -2.81
N ARG A 151 -18.98 9.66 -2.18
CA ARG A 151 -19.08 9.71 -0.70
C ARG A 151 -18.42 8.49 -0.01
N LYS A 152 -17.98 7.48 -0.76
CA LYS A 152 -17.22 6.31 -0.28
C LYS A 152 -15.71 6.47 -0.45
N ILE A 153 -15.26 6.70 -1.68
CA ILE A 153 -13.88 7.07 -2.05
C ILE A 153 -13.82 8.59 -2.03
N ILE A 154 -13.44 9.17 -0.89
CA ILE A 154 -13.56 10.62 -0.66
C ILE A 154 -12.35 11.43 -1.15
N GLY A 155 -11.27 10.74 -1.51
CA GLY A 155 -10.12 11.33 -2.20
C GLY A 155 -9.22 10.27 -2.78
N ALA A 156 -8.44 10.69 -3.78
CA ALA A 156 -7.56 9.82 -4.54
C ALA A 156 -6.38 10.64 -5.07
N ARG A 157 -5.16 10.18 -4.81
CA ARG A 157 -3.89 10.77 -5.25
C ARG A 157 -3.00 9.69 -5.88
N TRP A 158 -2.03 10.09 -6.69
CA TRP A 158 -1.07 9.18 -7.31
C TRP A 158 0.32 9.82 -7.43
N TYR A 159 1.35 8.98 -7.25
CA TYR A 159 2.75 9.38 -7.15
C TYR A 159 3.57 8.45 -8.03
N SER A 160 4.07 8.96 -9.15
CA SER A 160 4.85 8.20 -10.14
C SER A 160 6.23 8.80 -10.40
N GLU A 161 6.56 9.91 -9.76
CA GLU A 161 7.82 10.60 -10.01
C GLU A 161 9.00 9.67 -9.71
N GLY A 162 8.86 8.79 -8.71
CA GLY A 162 9.97 8.03 -8.18
C GLY A 162 10.23 6.66 -8.76
N ILE A 163 9.44 6.24 -9.74
CA ILE A 163 9.54 4.92 -10.34
C ILE A 163 10.07 5.00 -11.78
N ASP A 164 10.87 4.01 -12.18
CA ASP A 164 11.39 3.94 -13.56
C ASP A 164 10.23 3.85 -14.57
N ALA A 165 10.34 4.57 -15.68
CA ALA A 165 9.32 4.63 -16.73
C ALA A 165 8.95 3.24 -17.31
N MET A 166 9.81 2.23 -17.17
CA MET A 166 9.50 0.83 -17.46
C MET A 166 8.31 0.30 -16.65
N HIS A 167 8.15 0.71 -15.39
CA HIS A 167 7.03 0.33 -14.52
C HIS A 167 5.73 1.08 -14.85
N LEU A 168 5.84 2.25 -15.49
CA LEU A 168 4.72 3.08 -15.94
C LEU A 168 4.21 2.69 -17.34
N LYS A 169 4.88 1.74 -18.02
CA LYS A 169 4.53 1.36 -19.38
C LYS A 169 3.20 0.58 -19.42
N GLY A 170 2.15 1.22 -19.92
CA GLY A 170 0.80 0.66 -20.02
C GLY A 170 -0.07 0.90 -18.79
N GLU A 171 0.44 1.65 -17.81
CA GLU A 171 -0.27 2.03 -16.59
C GLU A 171 -1.26 3.18 -16.81
N TYR A 172 -2.18 3.33 -15.85
CA TYR A 172 -3.01 4.52 -15.75
C TYR A 172 -2.26 5.58 -14.95
N MET A 173 -1.83 6.66 -15.63
CA MET A 173 -1.26 7.87 -14.99
C MET A 173 -2.37 8.65 -14.27
N SER A 174 -2.87 8.05 -13.20
CA SER A 174 -4.00 8.45 -12.36
C SER A 174 -4.09 7.53 -11.13
N PRO A 175 -5.00 7.78 -10.18
CA PRO A 175 -5.25 6.85 -9.07
C PRO A 175 -5.93 5.53 -9.47
N ARG A 176 -6.25 5.31 -10.76
CA ARG A 176 -6.88 4.06 -11.22
C ARG A 176 -5.93 2.87 -11.04
N ASP A 177 -6.45 1.81 -10.46
CA ASP A 177 -5.73 0.54 -10.31
C ASP A 177 -5.61 -0.18 -11.66
N PHE A 178 -4.38 -0.53 -12.03
CA PHE A 178 -4.07 -1.41 -13.16
C PHE A 178 -3.80 -2.85 -12.70
N ASN A 179 -3.33 -3.02 -11.47
CA ASN A 179 -2.85 -4.29 -10.94
C ASN A 179 -3.98 -5.12 -10.30
N GLY A 180 -4.89 -4.45 -9.58
CA GLY A 180 -5.97 -5.04 -8.81
C GLY A 180 -5.66 -5.20 -7.32
N HIS A 181 -4.39 -5.10 -6.91
CA HIS A 181 -3.98 -5.26 -5.51
C HIS A 181 -4.61 -4.19 -4.59
N GLY A 182 -4.50 -2.91 -4.94
CA GLY A 182 -5.08 -1.81 -4.15
C GLY A 182 -6.60 -1.86 -4.09
N THR A 183 -7.26 -2.25 -5.18
CA THR A 183 -8.71 -2.53 -5.21
C THR A 183 -9.10 -3.67 -4.27
N HIS A 184 -8.31 -4.74 -4.25
CA HIS A 184 -8.51 -5.89 -3.36
C HIS A 184 -8.30 -5.50 -1.88
N VAL A 185 -7.23 -4.76 -1.58
CA VAL A 185 -6.92 -4.26 -0.23
C VAL A 185 -8.00 -3.28 0.26
N ALA A 186 -8.39 -2.30 -0.55
CA ALA A 186 -9.41 -1.31 -0.19
C ALA A 186 -10.79 -1.96 0.06
N SER A 187 -11.18 -2.96 -0.74
CA SER A 187 -12.42 -3.73 -0.52
C SER A 187 -12.33 -4.69 0.68
N THR A 188 -11.14 -5.18 1.01
CA THR A 188 -10.88 -5.93 2.26
C THR A 188 -11.07 -5.05 3.49
N ILE A 189 -10.54 -3.83 3.47
CA ILE A 189 -10.62 -2.88 4.58
C ILE A 189 -12.06 -2.39 4.76
N ALA A 190 -12.66 -1.86 3.69
CA ALA A 190 -13.91 -1.12 3.76
C ALA A 190 -14.85 -1.39 2.57
N GLY A 191 -14.82 -2.55 1.93
CA GLY A 191 -15.83 -2.89 0.93
C GLY A 191 -17.26 -2.80 1.49
N GLY A 192 -18.18 -2.22 0.72
CA GLY A 192 -19.62 -2.32 0.99
C GLY A 192 -20.12 -3.77 0.92
N GLU A 193 -21.35 -4.00 1.38
CA GLU A 193 -22.01 -5.31 1.30
C GLU A 193 -22.41 -5.63 -0.15
N VAL A 194 -21.68 -6.55 -0.81
CA VAL A 194 -21.98 -6.99 -2.18
C VAL A 194 -22.40 -8.46 -2.17
N GLN A 195 -23.65 -8.72 -2.58
CA GLN A 195 -24.26 -10.06 -2.60
C GLN A 195 -23.91 -10.84 -3.88
N GLY A 196 -23.88 -12.17 -3.78
CA GLY A 196 -23.79 -13.06 -4.96
C GLY A 196 -22.42 -13.07 -5.66
N VAL A 197 -21.38 -12.52 -5.03
CA VAL A 197 -20.03 -12.48 -5.59
C VAL A 197 -19.36 -13.84 -5.52
N SER A 198 -18.59 -14.20 -6.55
CA SER A 198 -17.80 -15.43 -6.64
C SER A 198 -16.60 -15.23 -7.57
N TYR A 199 -15.58 -16.08 -7.48
CA TYR A 199 -14.50 -16.16 -8.45
C TYR A 199 -14.68 -17.44 -9.29
N GLY A 200 -15.19 -17.31 -10.52
CA GLY A 200 -15.50 -18.48 -11.37
C GLY A 200 -16.51 -19.45 -10.74
N GLY A 201 -17.44 -18.96 -9.90
CA GLY A 201 -18.36 -19.79 -9.11
C GLY A 201 -17.79 -20.34 -7.79
N LEU A 202 -16.50 -20.14 -7.52
CA LEU A 202 -15.87 -20.43 -6.23
C LEU A 202 -16.14 -19.32 -5.22
N ALA A 203 -16.09 -19.67 -3.93
CA ALA A 203 -16.16 -18.73 -2.81
C ALA A 203 -17.48 -17.94 -2.69
N THR A 204 -18.54 -18.37 -3.37
CA THR A 204 -19.83 -17.68 -3.48
C THR A 204 -20.41 -17.23 -2.15
N GLY A 205 -20.77 -15.95 -2.04
CA GLY A 205 -21.37 -15.40 -0.83
C GLY A 205 -21.56 -13.88 -0.89
N MET A 206 -21.44 -13.23 0.26
CA MET A 206 -21.47 -11.78 0.41
C MET A 206 -20.05 -11.28 0.71
N ALA A 207 -19.47 -10.44 -0.17
CA ALA A 207 -18.27 -9.70 0.18
C ALA A 207 -18.64 -8.45 0.99
N ARG A 208 -17.75 -8.09 1.91
CA ARG A 208 -17.77 -6.84 2.69
C ARG A 208 -16.39 -6.64 3.31
N GLY A 209 -16.05 -5.40 3.64
CA GLY A 209 -14.85 -5.05 4.39
C GLY A 209 -15.01 -5.27 5.90
N GLY A 210 -13.91 -5.08 6.63
CA GLY A 210 -13.92 -5.07 8.10
C GLY A 210 -14.65 -3.87 8.69
N ALA A 211 -14.58 -2.71 8.02
CA ALA A 211 -15.32 -1.50 8.35
C ALA A 211 -16.17 -1.02 7.16
N PRO A 212 -17.34 -1.65 6.88
CA PRO A 212 -18.12 -1.38 5.67
C PRO A 212 -18.58 0.07 5.49
N ARG A 213 -18.64 0.89 6.55
CA ARG A 213 -19.01 2.32 6.53
C ARG A 213 -17.84 3.29 6.59
N ALA A 214 -16.59 2.81 6.68
CA ALA A 214 -15.43 3.70 6.63
C ALA A 214 -15.26 4.35 5.26
N ARG A 215 -14.82 5.60 5.23
CA ARG A 215 -14.44 6.33 4.01
C ARG A 215 -13.05 5.86 3.57
N LEU A 216 -12.79 5.86 2.26
CA LEU A 216 -11.51 5.50 1.67
C LEU A 216 -10.81 6.75 1.11
N ALA A 217 -9.53 6.88 1.41
CA ALA A 217 -8.62 7.83 0.77
C ALA A 217 -7.50 7.02 0.10
N ILE A 218 -7.33 7.18 -1.22
CA ILE A 218 -6.45 6.31 -2.01
C ILE A 218 -5.18 7.04 -2.41
N TYR A 219 -4.04 6.38 -2.20
CA TYR A 219 -2.72 6.92 -2.49
C TYR A 219 -1.95 5.91 -3.34
N LYS A 220 -2.00 6.06 -4.67
CA LYS A 220 -1.34 5.14 -5.60
C LYS A 220 0.17 5.40 -5.63
N VAL A 221 0.94 4.42 -5.17
CA VAL A 221 2.42 4.43 -5.20
C VAL A 221 3.01 3.17 -5.83
N LEU A 222 2.24 2.08 -5.94
CA LEU A 222 2.67 0.82 -6.56
C LEU A 222 2.26 0.80 -8.05
N TRP A 223 3.21 0.48 -8.93
CA TRP A 223 3.06 0.57 -10.38
C TRP A 223 3.41 -0.74 -11.11
N GLY A 224 2.65 -1.01 -12.16
CA GLY A 224 2.86 -2.12 -13.07
C GLY A 224 2.47 -3.49 -12.50
N PRO A 225 2.70 -4.58 -13.26
CA PRO A 225 2.30 -5.94 -12.86
C PRO A 225 3.02 -6.43 -11.61
N ASN A 226 4.20 -5.88 -11.32
CA ASN A 226 5.02 -6.24 -10.18
C ASN A 226 4.75 -5.39 -8.92
N THR A 227 3.78 -4.46 -8.91
CA THR A 227 3.56 -3.56 -7.75
C THR A 227 4.84 -2.83 -7.30
N ALA A 228 5.52 -2.15 -8.22
CA ALA A 228 6.78 -1.46 -7.95
C ALA A 228 6.53 -0.06 -7.38
N ALA A 229 7.05 0.24 -6.19
CA ALA A 229 7.04 1.57 -5.59
C ALA A 229 8.46 2.06 -5.30
N SER A 230 8.62 3.38 -5.17
CA SER A 230 9.81 4.00 -4.60
C SER A 230 9.54 4.43 -3.15
N ASP A 231 10.58 4.46 -2.32
CA ASP A 231 10.47 5.03 -0.97
C ASP A 231 10.09 6.53 -1.01
N ALA A 232 10.39 7.23 -2.12
CA ALA A 232 10.06 8.64 -2.32
C ALA A 232 8.54 8.83 -2.45
N ASP A 233 7.92 8.07 -3.35
CA ASP A 233 6.48 8.08 -3.60
C ASP A 233 5.70 7.63 -2.35
N ILE A 234 6.19 6.60 -1.65
CA ILE A 234 5.61 6.15 -0.37
C ILE A 234 5.67 7.24 0.70
N LEU A 235 6.80 7.94 0.85
CA LEU A 235 6.94 9.01 1.85
C LEU A 235 6.09 10.24 1.49
N ALA A 236 6.00 10.60 0.21
CA ALA A 236 5.11 11.67 -0.25
C ALA A 236 3.64 11.34 0.02
N ALA A 237 3.22 10.10 -0.25
CA ALA A 237 1.89 9.61 0.08
C ALA A 237 1.58 9.63 1.58
N ILE A 238 2.55 9.29 2.44
CA ILE A 238 2.38 9.38 3.90
C ILE A 238 2.21 10.85 4.34
N ASP A 239 3.01 11.78 3.81
CA ASP A 239 2.95 13.21 4.17
C ASP A 239 1.62 13.85 3.74
N ASP A 240 1.19 13.61 2.49
CA ASP A 240 -0.12 14.05 2.00
C ASP A 240 -1.27 13.42 2.80
N ALA A 241 -1.20 12.13 3.17
CA ALA A 241 -2.24 11.49 3.97
C ALA A 241 -2.36 12.05 5.40
N ILE A 242 -1.22 12.39 6.01
CA ILE A 242 -1.17 13.13 7.28
C ILE A 242 -1.82 14.50 7.15
N GLN A 243 -1.54 15.23 6.07
CA GLN A 243 -2.12 16.56 5.81
C GLN A 243 -3.62 16.50 5.51
N ASP A 244 -4.05 15.52 4.72
CA ASP A 244 -5.44 15.30 4.29
C ASP A 244 -6.36 14.94 5.46
N GLY A 245 -5.80 14.31 6.52
CA GLY A 245 -6.48 14.04 7.78
C GLY A 245 -7.09 12.64 7.89
N VAL A 246 -6.40 11.61 7.41
CA VAL A 246 -6.78 10.20 7.62
C VAL A 246 -6.65 9.79 9.09
N ASP A 247 -7.42 8.80 9.54
CA ASP A 247 -7.35 8.28 10.93
C ASP A 247 -6.50 7.01 11.04
N VAL A 248 -6.47 6.23 9.96
CA VAL A 248 -5.74 4.97 9.86
C VAL A 248 -5.04 4.92 8.50
N LEU A 249 -3.78 4.50 8.50
CA LEU A 249 -3.01 4.17 7.30
C LEU A 249 -2.86 2.67 7.17
N SER A 250 -3.23 2.12 6.02
CA SER A 250 -2.98 0.74 5.63
C SER A 250 -1.97 0.70 4.49
N LEU A 251 -0.86 0.00 4.72
CA LEU A 251 0.24 -0.18 3.77
C LEU A 251 0.47 -1.67 3.55
N SER A 252 -0.10 -2.22 2.48
CA SER A 252 0.10 -3.63 2.09
C SER A 252 1.39 -3.83 1.29
N LEU A 253 2.44 -3.10 1.68
CA LEU A 253 3.74 -3.07 1.04
C LEU A 253 4.85 -3.29 2.08
N GLY A 254 6.01 -3.72 1.62
CA GLY A 254 7.16 -3.95 2.47
C GLY A 254 8.41 -4.13 1.64
N ARG A 255 9.57 -3.96 2.29
CA ARG A 255 10.88 -4.19 1.71
C ARG A 255 11.68 -5.03 2.69
N GLY A 256 12.61 -5.84 2.17
CA GLY A 256 13.30 -6.89 2.93
C GLY A 256 13.87 -6.43 4.29
N ALA A 257 14.04 -7.40 5.20
CA ALA A 257 14.27 -7.20 6.63
C ALA A 257 15.19 -6.02 7.00
N GLY A 258 14.76 -5.23 8.00
CA GLY A 258 15.48 -4.04 8.47
C GLY A 258 15.37 -2.83 7.54
N HIS A 259 14.35 -2.75 6.68
CA HIS A 259 13.89 -1.49 6.08
C HIS A 259 12.84 -0.83 6.96
N GLU A 260 12.88 0.50 7.05
CA GLU A 260 11.98 1.29 7.90
C GLU A 260 11.43 2.48 7.11
N PHE A 261 10.17 2.84 7.38
CA PHE A 261 9.51 4.01 6.81
C PHE A 261 9.36 5.09 7.88
N PRO A 262 10.37 5.96 8.14
CA PRO A 262 10.36 6.88 9.28
C PRO A 262 9.22 7.91 9.24
N GLY A 263 8.68 8.23 8.06
CA GLY A 263 7.48 9.07 7.92
C GLY A 263 6.28 8.56 8.72
N THR A 264 6.20 7.25 8.96
CA THR A 264 5.13 6.62 9.75
C THR A 264 5.16 7.01 11.23
N LEU A 265 6.33 7.39 11.78
CA LEU A 265 6.43 7.93 13.13
C LEU A 265 5.69 9.28 13.24
N HIS A 266 5.76 10.12 12.22
CA HIS A 266 5.03 11.39 12.19
C HIS A 266 3.52 11.22 12.06
N ALA A 267 3.06 10.14 11.41
CA ALA A 267 1.65 9.76 11.41
C ALA A 267 1.19 9.36 12.82
N VAL A 268 1.92 8.47 13.50
CA VAL A 268 1.59 8.00 14.85
C VAL A 268 1.65 9.13 15.89
N LEU A 269 2.64 10.03 15.80
CA LEU A 269 2.73 11.23 16.66
C LEU A 269 1.54 12.21 16.47
N ARG A 270 0.79 12.09 15.38
CA ARG A 270 -0.45 12.86 15.11
C ARG A 270 -1.72 12.06 15.40
N GLY A 271 -1.60 10.88 16.01
CA GLY A 271 -2.73 10.02 16.39
C GLY A 271 -3.22 9.08 15.28
N ILE A 272 -2.51 9.00 14.14
CA ILE A 272 -2.89 8.16 13.01
C ILE A 272 -2.33 6.75 13.22
N SER A 273 -3.19 5.74 13.30
CA SER A 273 -2.76 4.34 13.43
C SER A 273 -2.18 3.83 12.12
N VAL A 274 -1.00 3.20 12.14
CA VAL A 274 -0.34 2.68 10.93
C VAL A 274 -0.28 1.16 10.97
N VAL A 275 -0.77 0.51 9.91
CA VAL A 275 -0.83 -0.95 9.76
C VAL A 275 -0.03 -1.38 8.52
N PHE A 276 0.87 -2.35 8.71
CA PHE A 276 1.70 -2.94 7.66
C PHE A 276 1.52 -4.45 7.59
N SER A 277 1.79 -5.04 6.42
CA SER A 277 2.04 -6.48 6.31
C SER A 277 3.43 -6.86 6.84
N ALA A 278 3.59 -8.09 7.32
CA ALA A 278 4.85 -8.64 7.83
C ALA A 278 5.84 -9.10 6.73
N GLY A 279 5.45 -8.97 5.45
CA GLY A 279 6.16 -9.58 4.33
C GLY A 279 5.82 -11.07 4.11
N ASN A 280 6.19 -11.59 2.93
CA ASN A 280 5.89 -12.96 2.50
C ASN A 280 7.13 -13.87 2.35
N ASP A 281 8.31 -13.41 2.77
CA ASP A 281 9.60 -14.12 2.58
C ASP A 281 9.84 -15.29 3.56
N GLY A 282 8.79 -15.74 4.26
CA GLY A 282 8.83 -16.91 5.16
C GLY A 282 9.04 -18.24 4.43
N PRO A 283 9.20 -19.37 5.15
CA PRO A 283 9.00 -19.54 6.60
C PRO A 283 10.30 -19.47 7.41
N ALA A 284 11.44 -19.10 6.81
CA ALA A 284 12.71 -19.02 7.53
C ALA A 284 12.66 -17.93 8.65
N PRO A 285 13.38 -18.12 9.77
CA PRO A 285 13.49 -17.10 10.81
C PRO A 285 14.05 -15.77 10.28
N GLN A 286 13.72 -14.67 10.94
CA GLN A 286 14.23 -13.31 10.66
C GLN A 286 13.87 -12.74 9.26
N THR A 287 12.81 -13.25 8.63
CA THR A 287 12.31 -12.79 7.31
C THR A 287 11.25 -11.68 7.40
N VAL A 288 10.76 -11.38 8.60
CA VAL A 288 9.74 -10.35 8.84
C VAL A 288 10.24 -8.94 8.48
N THR A 289 9.38 -8.16 7.83
CA THR A 289 9.62 -6.77 7.42
C THR A 289 8.75 -5.80 8.24
N ASN A 290 8.93 -4.49 8.05
CA ASN A 290 8.11 -3.45 8.68
C ASN A 290 8.05 -3.52 10.22
N VAL A 291 9.17 -3.84 10.88
CA VAL A 291 9.27 -4.11 12.34
C VAL A 291 9.41 -2.86 13.22
N MET A 292 8.94 -1.71 12.77
CA MET A 292 9.02 -0.46 13.55
C MET A 292 8.13 -0.55 14.80
N PRO A 293 8.61 -0.18 16.01
CA PRO A 293 7.88 -0.40 17.26
C PRO A 293 6.62 0.47 17.44
N TRP A 294 6.40 1.45 16.56
CA TRP A 294 5.23 2.33 16.57
C TRP A 294 4.12 1.92 15.58
N VAL A 295 4.31 0.87 14.76
CA VAL A 295 3.29 0.39 13.81
C VAL A 295 2.69 -0.94 14.24
N THR A 296 1.56 -1.32 13.64
CA THR A 296 1.01 -2.68 13.75
C THR A 296 1.45 -3.52 12.54
N THR A 297 2.34 -4.48 12.77
CA THR A 297 2.85 -5.40 11.74
C THR A 297 2.05 -6.71 11.74
N VAL A 298 1.40 -7.05 10.62
CA VAL A 298 0.41 -8.13 10.54
C VAL A 298 0.92 -9.32 9.72
N ALA A 299 0.96 -10.49 10.34
CA ALA A 299 1.26 -11.77 9.69
C ALA A 299 0.02 -12.39 9.03
N ALA A 300 0.23 -13.26 8.05
CA ALA A 300 -0.83 -14.02 7.39
C ALA A 300 -1.07 -15.39 8.07
N SER A 301 -2.33 -15.82 8.15
CA SER A 301 -2.72 -17.17 8.58
C SER A 301 -3.75 -17.77 7.63
N THR A 302 -3.92 -19.09 7.67
CA THR A 302 -5.03 -19.76 6.99
C THR A 302 -6.36 -19.51 7.71
N MET A 303 -7.46 -19.85 7.03
CA MET A 303 -8.82 -19.87 7.58
C MET A 303 -9.42 -21.26 7.40
N ASP A 304 -10.62 -21.50 7.94
CA ASP A 304 -11.34 -22.77 7.85
C ASP A 304 -11.70 -23.21 6.41
N ARG A 305 -11.84 -22.25 5.49
CA ARG A 305 -12.16 -22.52 4.08
C ARG A 305 -10.91 -22.82 3.25
N ALA A 306 -10.88 -24.01 2.66
CA ALA A 306 -9.97 -24.41 1.60
C ALA A 306 -10.69 -24.54 0.24
N PHE A 307 -9.92 -24.53 -0.85
CA PHE A 307 -10.41 -24.82 -2.20
C PHE A 307 -9.77 -26.12 -2.72
N PRO A 308 -10.42 -27.28 -2.49
CA PRO A 308 -9.97 -28.56 -3.03
C PRO A 308 -10.42 -28.75 -4.48
N THR A 309 -9.52 -29.25 -5.32
CA THR A 309 -9.77 -29.68 -6.70
C THR A 309 -9.62 -31.20 -6.76
N LEU A 310 -10.64 -31.88 -7.30
CA LEU A 310 -10.68 -33.34 -7.39
C LEU A 310 -10.14 -33.81 -8.75
N ILE A 311 -8.96 -34.41 -8.77
CA ILE A 311 -8.39 -35.06 -9.95
C ILE A 311 -8.84 -36.52 -9.96
N SER A 312 -9.42 -36.97 -11.07
CA SER A 312 -9.72 -38.39 -11.31
C SER A 312 -8.74 -38.96 -12.33
N LEU A 313 -8.02 -40.01 -11.95
CA LEU A 313 -7.04 -40.69 -12.79
C LEU A 313 -7.71 -41.77 -13.68
N GLY A 314 -7.01 -42.22 -14.73
CA GLY A 314 -7.53 -43.24 -15.67
C GLY A 314 -7.83 -44.61 -15.02
N ASN A 315 -7.19 -44.91 -13.89
CA ASN A 315 -7.47 -46.09 -13.04
C ASN A 315 -8.71 -45.90 -12.12
N LYS A 316 -9.44 -44.78 -12.24
CA LYS A 316 -10.58 -44.34 -11.40
C LYS A 316 -10.20 -43.92 -9.97
N GLU A 317 -8.91 -43.85 -9.65
CA GLU A 317 -8.43 -43.28 -8.40
C GLU A 317 -8.70 -41.77 -8.36
N LYS A 318 -8.95 -41.25 -7.15
CA LYS A 318 -9.32 -39.85 -6.92
C LYS A 318 -8.33 -39.20 -5.98
N LEU A 319 -7.66 -38.15 -6.45
CA LEU A 319 -6.74 -37.34 -5.68
C LEU A 319 -7.38 -35.99 -5.38
N VAL A 320 -7.31 -35.56 -4.12
CA VAL A 320 -7.67 -34.20 -3.71
C VAL A 320 -6.40 -33.37 -3.71
N VAL A 321 -6.34 -32.34 -4.55
CA VAL A 321 -5.24 -31.38 -4.59
C VAL A 321 -5.74 -29.98 -4.22
N HIS A 322 -4.87 -29.14 -3.69
CA HIS A 322 -5.18 -27.75 -3.41
C HIS A 322 -4.52 -26.86 -4.46
N LYS A 323 -5.31 -26.43 -5.45
CA LYS A 323 -4.85 -25.52 -6.52
C LYS A 323 -6.01 -24.65 -7.00
N LEU A 324 -5.83 -23.33 -6.94
CA LEU A 324 -6.57 -22.38 -7.75
C LEU A 324 -5.65 -21.99 -8.91
N ASP A 325 -6.10 -22.19 -10.14
CA ASP A 325 -5.48 -21.56 -11.31
C ASP A 325 -6.24 -20.25 -11.58
N CYS A 326 -5.63 -19.14 -11.20
CA CYS A 326 -6.11 -17.81 -11.56
C CYS A 326 -5.52 -17.45 -12.93
N TYR A 327 -6.41 -17.30 -13.92
CA TYR A 327 -6.09 -16.77 -15.25
C TYR A 327 -6.42 -15.28 -15.34
#